data_AF-A0A815BXP6-F1
#
_entry.id   AF-A0A815BXP6-F1
#
_cell.length_a   1.000
_cell.length_b   1.000
_cell.length_c   1.000
_cell.angle_alpha   90.00
_cell.angle_beta   90.00
_cell.angle_gamma   90.00
#
_symmetry.space_group_name_H-M   'P 1'
#
loop_
_entity.id
_entity.type
_entity.pdbx_description
1 polymer ?
#
loop_
_entity_poly.entity_id
_entity_poly.type
_entity_poly.pdbx_seq_one_letter_code
_entity_poly.pdbx_strand_id
1 'polypeptide(L)'
;MVKNFTCETCGHSYAKPNPVIVDYTETTSNKQQAEEERLKSERELIEKLTCGVTKQNVIEDNICLGYPILFKRNNYNRLSPEIILELISYDAYVAEIQKSGGDKLDFYENFKFRSVTGADYNYWLPLYINPKHFQQGQMIIQNSISVIYNGNAQGVEKYDFVPHMALDVLTNLMNKSAVRLFNGELFESKRAIEAYCHLLRLLMHFIDIYPELEDFITGSPYRKKYTFDDVKTCVYEECFARQIYWIQRDTAIRNLLDIKVEDLPAIFQSRKVSYHIWVFNQEMTQTFIFPGAKE
;
A
#
# COMPACT_ATOMS: atom_id res chain seq x y z
N MET A 1 -55.48 26.76 -8.14
CA MET A 1 -54.14 26.55 -7.52
C MET A 1 -54.35 26.10 -6.09
N VAL A 2 -53.91 24.89 -5.77
CA VAL A 2 -54.14 24.24 -4.46
C VAL A 2 -53.15 24.82 -3.45
N LYS A 3 -53.63 25.64 -2.51
CA LYS A 3 -52.78 26.39 -1.57
C LYS A 3 -52.33 25.61 -0.32
N ASN A 4 -52.77 24.36 -0.14
CA ASN A 4 -52.59 23.64 1.14
C ASN A 4 -52.08 22.21 0.95
N PHE A 5 -50.88 22.03 0.40
CA PHE A 5 -50.18 20.73 0.48
C PHE A 5 -49.42 20.63 1.80
N THR A 6 -49.65 19.54 2.54
CA THR A 6 -48.86 19.15 3.72
C THR A 6 -48.54 17.67 3.59
N CYS A 7 -47.26 17.29 3.68
CA CYS A 7 -46.83 15.90 3.59
C CYS A 7 -47.23 15.13 4.85
N GLU A 8 -47.98 14.03 4.72
CA GLU A 8 -48.42 13.21 5.87
C GLU A 8 -47.26 12.52 6.61
N THR A 9 -46.14 12.27 5.92
CA THR A 9 -44.99 11.54 6.49
C THR A 9 -44.07 12.42 7.33
N CYS A 10 -43.83 13.66 6.90
CA CYS A 10 -42.83 14.54 7.54
C CYS A 10 -43.33 15.96 7.81
N GLY A 11 -44.62 16.24 7.59
CA GLY A 11 -45.29 17.46 8.04
C GLY A 11 -44.87 18.75 7.32
N HIS A 12 -44.02 18.69 6.29
CA HIS A 12 -43.60 19.88 5.56
C HIS A 12 -44.75 20.41 4.68
N SER A 13 -44.76 21.73 4.48
CA SER A 13 -45.75 22.44 3.65
C SER A 13 -45.05 23.53 2.83
N TYR A 14 -45.78 24.19 1.92
CA TYR A 14 -45.20 25.32 1.17
C TYR A 14 -44.69 26.47 2.06
N ALA A 15 -45.27 26.64 3.26
CA ALA A 15 -44.81 27.65 4.23
C ALA A 15 -43.58 27.19 5.05
N LYS A 16 -43.33 25.88 5.08
CA LYS A 16 -42.19 25.25 5.76
C LYS A 16 -41.65 24.12 4.86
N PRO A 17 -40.95 24.47 3.76
CA PRO A 17 -40.57 23.51 2.72
C PRO A 17 -39.56 22.47 3.22
N ASN A 18 -38.81 22.81 4.27
CA ASN A 18 -37.80 21.92 4.84
C ASN A 18 -38.41 21.13 6.00
N PRO A 19 -38.34 19.78 5.97
CA PRO A 19 -38.73 18.97 7.12
C PRO A 19 -37.84 19.34 8.33
N VAL A 20 -38.39 19.26 9.53
CA VAL A 20 -37.60 19.42 10.75
C VAL A 20 -36.54 18.32 10.74
N ILE A 21 -35.26 18.72 10.71
CA ILE A 21 -34.16 17.79 10.88
C ILE A 21 -34.30 17.26 12.30
N VAL A 22 -34.78 16.02 12.42
CA VAL A 22 -34.81 15.31 13.70
C VAL A 22 -33.36 15.19 14.12
N ASP A 23 -33.01 15.84 15.24
CA ASP A 23 -31.68 15.74 15.80
C ASP A 23 -31.55 14.35 16.44
N TYR A 24 -31.02 13.39 15.68
CA TYR A 24 -30.85 11.99 16.09
C TYR A 24 -29.77 11.81 17.17
N THR A 25 -29.29 12.89 17.79
CA THR A 25 -28.18 12.87 18.75
C THR A 25 -28.54 12.32 20.14
N GLU A 26 -29.81 12.02 20.44
CA GLU A 26 -30.18 11.26 21.63
C GLU A 26 -30.35 9.76 21.32
N THR A 27 -29.23 9.02 21.34
CA THR A 27 -29.25 7.54 21.36
C THR A 27 -28.36 6.97 22.46
N THR A 28 -29.02 6.56 23.53
CA THR A 28 -28.48 5.74 24.64
C THR A 28 -28.09 4.31 24.19
N SER A 29 -28.15 4.00 22.89
CA SER A 29 -27.72 2.73 22.27
C SER A 29 -26.25 2.71 21.79
N ASN A 30 -25.53 3.85 21.86
CA ASN A 30 -24.21 3.99 21.24
C ASN A 30 -23.08 3.16 21.88
N LYS A 31 -23.20 2.72 23.14
CA LYS A 31 -22.10 1.97 23.79
C LYS A 31 -21.94 0.54 23.27
N GLN A 32 -23.04 -0.15 22.97
CA GLN A 32 -22.99 -1.53 22.47
C GLN A 32 -22.53 -1.57 21.01
N GLN A 33 -23.04 -0.66 20.18
CA GLN A 33 -22.62 -0.58 18.77
C GLN A 33 -21.15 -0.17 18.65
N ALA A 34 -20.67 0.81 19.41
CA ALA A 34 -19.27 1.21 19.39
C ALA A 34 -18.33 0.07 19.86
N GLU A 35 -18.74 -0.72 20.85
CA GLU A 35 -17.97 -1.88 21.32
C GLU A 35 -17.92 -2.98 20.26
N GLU A 36 -19.03 -3.25 19.57
CA GLU A 36 -19.09 -4.22 18.47
C GLU A 36 -18.23 -3.79 17.27
N GLU A 37 -18.28 -2.51 16.90
CA GLU A 37 -17.42 -1.93 15.86
C GLU A 37 -15.93 -2.01 16.24
N ARG A 38 -15.60 -1.78 17.52
CA ARG A 38 -14.23 -1.93 18.03
C ARG A 38 -13.75 -3.38 17.92
N LEU A 39 -14.53 -4.34 18.39
CA LEU A 39 -14.20 -5.76 18.34
C LEU A 39 -14.07 -6.26 16.89
N LYS A 40 -14.94 -5.79 15.99
CA LYS A 40 -14.83 -6.09 14.56
C LYS A 40 -13.51 -5.55 13.98
N SER A 41 -13.19 -4.28 14.26
CA SER A 41 -11.95 -3.65 13.78
C SER A 41 -10.71 -4.38 14.28
N GLU A 42 -10.72 -4.81 15.55
CA GLU A 42 -9.63 -5.56 16.16
C GLU A 42 -9.45 -6.94 15.51
N ARG A 43 -10.54 -7.67 15.26
CA ARG A 43 -10.48 -8.96 14.54
C ARG A 43 -9.93 -8.81 13.13
N GLU A 44 -10.36 -7.78 12.40
CA GLU A 44 -9.84 -7.48 11.06
C GLU A 44 -8.34 -7.15 11.12
N LEU A 45 -7.90 -6.42 12.16
CA LEU A 45 -6.48 -6.11 12.37
C LEU A 45 -5.66 -7.37 12.65
N ILE A 46 -6.14 -8.25 13.52
CA ILE A 46 -5.49 -9.53 13.83
C ILE A 46 -5.34 -10.36 12.55
N GLU A 47 -6.42 -10.53 11.79
CA GLU A 47 -6.39 -11.30 10.53
C GLU A 47 -5.39 -10.71 9.53
N LYS A 48 -5.30 -9.39 9.43
CA LYS A 48 -4.34 -8.72 8.55
C LYS A 48 -2.90 -8.83 9.02
N LEU A 49 -2.66 -8.92 10.33
CA LEU A 49 -1.34 -8.95 10.95
C LEU A 49 -1.01 -10.34 11.53
N THR A 50 -1.43 -11.39 10.82
CA THR A 50 -1.15 -12.79 11.14
C THR A 50 -0.16 -13.38 10.15
N CYS A 51 0.80 -14.16 10.65
CA CYS A 51 1.70 -14.96 9.84
C CYS A 51 0.93 -16.05 9.10
N GLY A 52 1.05 -16.10 7.78
CA GLY A 52 0.43 -17.12 6.94
C GLY A 52 0.86 -18.55 7.31
N VAL A 53 2.09 -18.72 7.78
CA VAL A 53 2.71 -20.02 8.10
C VAL A 53 2.41 -20.46 9.54
N THR A 54 2.87 -19.69 10.54
CA THR A 54 2.76 -20.08 11.96
C THR A 54 1.40 -19.77 12.58
N LYS A 55 0.57 -18.96 11.90
CA LYS A 55 -0.71 -18.44 12.40
C LYS A 55 -0.61 -17.55 13.64
N GLN A 56 0.60 -17.18 14.05
CA GLN A 56 0.84 -16.20 15.10
C GLN A 56 0.60 -14.77 14.60
N ASN A 57 0.26 -13.86 15.50
CA ASN A 57 -0.05 -12.47 15.18
C ASN A 57 0.74 -11.46 16.04
N VAL A 58 0.90 -10.24 15.53
CA VAL A 58 1.76 -9.21 16.15
C VAL A 58 1.20 -8.69 17.47
N ILE A 59 -0.11 -8.78 17.68
CA ILE A 59 -0.79 -8.24 18.86
C ILE A 59 -0.57 -9.17 20.06
N GLU A 60 -0.75 -10.47 19.87
CA GLU A 60 -0.70 -11.47 20.94
C GLU A 60 0.69 -12.08 21.12
N ASP A 61 1.41 -12.36 20.03
CA ASP A 61 2.64 -13.17 20.07
C ASP A 61 3.93 -12.33 20.03
N ASN A 62 3.83 -11.01 19.79
CA ASN A 62 4.98 -10.11 19.69
C ASN A 62 6.05 -10.61 18.68
N ILE A 63 5.59 -11.05 17.51
CA ILE A 63 6.43 -11.56 16.42
C ILE A 63 6.90 -10.46 15.47
N CYS A 64 8.01 -10.70 14.75
CA CYS A 64 8.44 -9.84 13.67
C CYS A 64 7.86 -10.32 12.33
N LEU A 65 6.90 -9.56 11.76
CA LEU A 65 6.34 -9.85 10.43
C LEU A 65 7.06 -9.11 9.30
N GLY A 66 7.05 -9.75 8.13
CA GLY A 66 7.63 -9.24 6.91
C GLY A 66 6.99 -9.84 5.66
N TYR A 67 7.30 -9.25 4.51
CA TYR A 67 6.94 -9.81 3.23
C TYR A 67 8.05 -10.73 2.69
N PRO A 68 7.71 -11.93 2.19
CA PRO A 68 8.60 -12.67 1.32
C PRO A 68 8.85 -11.90 0.02
N ILE A 69 10.10 -11.92 -0.44
CA ILE A 69 10.53 -11.28 -1.68
C ILE A 69 11.21 -12.32 -2.56
N LEU A 70 10.85 -12.32 -3.84
CA LEU A 70 11.50 -13.07 -4.89
C LEU A 70 12.40 -12.14 -5.70
N PHE A 71 13.71 -12.28 -5.54
CA PHE A 71 14.69 -11.62 -6.39
C PHE A 71 14.97 -12.46 -7.64
N LYS A 72 14.80 -11.84 -8.81
CA LYS A 72 15.15 -12.41 -10.12
C LYS A 72 16.14 -11.49 -10.82
N ARG A 73 17.16 -12.03 -11.48
CA ARG A 73 17.94 -11.25 -12.46
C ARG A 73 17.17 -11.20 -13.77
N ASN A 74 17.05 -10.00 -14.34
CA ASN A 74 16.56 -9.85 -15.70
C ASN A 74 17.69 -10.11 -16.72
N ASN A 75 17.35 -10.06 -18.01
CA ASN A 75 18.30 -10.26 -19.12
C ASN A 75 19.46 -9.23 -19.13
N TYR A 76 19.35 -8.14 -18.38
CA TYR A 76 20.37 -7.10 -18.23
C TYR A 76 21.17 -7.24 -16.93
N ASN A 77 21.11 -8.41 -16.28
CA ASN A 77 21.77 -8.71 -15.02
C ASN A 77 21.35 -7.78 -13.85
N ARG A 78 20.19 -7.10 -13.97
CA ARG A 78 19.64 -6.26 -12.90
C ARG A 78 18.73 -7.09 -12.02
N LEU A 79 18.85 -6.90 -10.71
CA LEU A 79 17.93 -7.48 -9.74
C LEU A 79 16.53 -6.86 -9.90
N SER A 80 15.54 -7.72 -10.00
CA SER A 80 14.12 -7.39 -10.09
C SER A 80 13.42 -8.03 -8.90
N PRO A 81 13.06 -7.25 -7.87
CA PRO A 81 12.32 -7.78 -6.74
C PRO A 81 10.85 -7.96 -7.09
N GLU A 82 10.26 -9.01 -6.53
CA GLU A 82 8.83 -9.30 -6.58
C GLU A 82 8.33 -9.64 -5.18
N ILE A 83 7.39 -8.85 -4.67
CA ILE A 83 6.80 -9.04 -3.35
C ILE A 83 5.72 -10.11 -3.44
N ILE A 84 5.76 -11.07 -2.51
CA ILE A 84 4.70 -12.05 -2.34
C ILE A 84 3.71 -11.48 -1.33
N LEU A 85 2.43 -11.37 -1.72
CA LEU A 85 1.37 -10.68 -0.96
C LEU A 85 0.82 -11.49 0.21
N GLU A 86 1.71 -12.07 1.01
CA GLU A 86 1.42 -12.74 2.28
C GLU A 86 2.42 -12.29 3.35
N LEU A 87 1.98 -12.20 4.60
CA LEU A 87 2.90 -11.92 5.71
C LEU A 87 3.44 -13.23 6.26
N ILE A 88 4.76 -13.29 6.45
CA ILE A 88 5.41 -14.38 7.18
C ILE A 88 6.23 -13.83 8.34
N SER A 89 6.31 -14.58 9.43
CA SER A 89 7.15 -14.24 10.57
C SER A 89 8.62 -14.50 10.26
N TYR A 90 9.50 -13.78 10.93
CA TYR A 90 10.93 -14.02 10.85
C TYR A 90 11.29 -15.46 11.20
N ASP A 91 10.67 -16.01 12.25
CA ASP A 91 10.92 -17.40 12.68
C ASP A 91 10.53 -18.42 11.62
N ALA A 92 9.42 -18.19 10.90
CA ALA A 92 9.03 -19.02 9.77
C ALA A 92 10.07 -18.97 8.65
N TYR A 93 10.57 -17.78 8.33
CA TYR A 93 11.61 -17.58 7.32
C TYR A 93 12.93 -18.28 7.72
N VAL A 94 13.37 -18.11 8.97
CA VAL A 94 14.59 -18.75 9.50
C VAL A 94 14.45 -20.28 9.51
N ALA A 95 13.29 -20.80 9.89
CA ALA A 95 13.03 -22.24 9.85
C ALA A 95 13.12 -22.79 8.42
N GLU A 96 12.68 -22.04 7.40
CA GLU A 96 12.86 -22.42 6.01
C GLU A 96 14.32 -22.40 5.57
N ILE A 97 15.14 -21.43 6.02
CA ILE A 97 16.59 -21.43 5.76
C ILE A 97 17.25 -22.67 6.39
N GLN A 98 16.97 -22.92 7.68
CA GLN A 98 17.52 -24.06 8.43
C GLN A 98 17.12 -25.41 7.81
N LYS A 99 15.89 -25.50 7.27
CA LYS A 99 15.34 -26.55 6.38
C LYS A 99 16.31 -27.11 5.35
N SER A 100 17.23 -26.26 4.94
CA SER A 100 17.66 -26.17 3.56
C SER A 100 19.20 -26.13 3.46
N GLY A 101 19.89 -26.05 4.61
CA GLY A 101 21.36 -26.01 4.72
C GLY A 101 21.92 -24.60 4.93
N GLY A 102 23.03 -24.48 5.67
CA GLY A 102 23.64 -23.21 6.08
C GLY A 102 24.36 -22.43 4.98
N ASP A 103 24.76 -23.09 3.88
CA ASP A 103 25.52 -22.49 2.76
C ASP A 103 24.71 -21.48 1.92
N LYS A 104 23.53 -21.08 2.38
CA LYS A 104 22.53 -20.30 1.63
C LYS A 104 22.68 -18.80 1.72
N LEU A 105 23.27 -18.30 2.80
CA LEU A 105 23.35 -16.85 3.03
C LEU A 105 24.19 -16.18 1.93
N ASP A 106 25.15 -16.89 1.34
CA ASP A 106 26.03 -16.27 0.35
C ASP A 106 25.34 -16.00 -1.01
N PHE A 107 24.27 -16.74 -1.37
CA PHE A 107 23.64 -16.63 -2.69
C PHE A 107 22.12 -16.92 -2.68
N TYR A 108 21.31 -15.92 -2.34
CA TYR A 108 19.84 -16.01 -2.33
C TYR A 108 19.23 -16.41 -3.68
N GLU A 109 19.87 -16.11 -4.80
CA GLU A 109 19.32 -16.40 -6.14
C GLU A 109 19.20 -17.90 -6.44
N ASN A 110 20.06 -18.72 -5.82
CA ASN A 110 20.13 -20.15 -6.11
C ASN A 110 19.11 -20.98 -5.33
N PHE A 111 18.43 -20.37 -4.37
CA PHE A 111 17.54 -21.06 -3.46
C PHE A 111 16.17 -20.40 -3.43
N LYS A 112 15.14 -21.21 -3.67
CA LYS A 112 13.75 -20.76 -3.58
C LYS A 112 13.05 -21.53 -2.47
N PHE A 113 12.33 -20.78 -1.66
CA PHE A 113 11.36 -21.26 -0.70
C PHE A 113 9.97 -21.12 -1.29
N ARG A 114 9.02 -21.88 -0.78
CA ARG A 114 7.63 -21.83 -1.23
C ARG A 114 6.75 -21.21 -0.15
N SER A 115 6.01 -20.19 -0.55
CA SER A 115 5.05 -19.46 0.27
C SER A 115 3.81 -20.34 0.54
N VAL A 116 2.94 -19.92 1.47
CA VAL A 116 1.67 -20.63 1.75
C VAL A 116 0.74 -20.60 0.55
N THR A 117 0.78 -19.51 -0.21
CA THR A 117 0.08 -19.36 -1.49
C THR A 117 0.73 -20.12 -2.65
N GLY A 118 1.86 -20.82 -2.41
CA GLY A 118 2.57 -21.62 -3.41
C GLY A 118 3.54 -20.82 -4.29
N ALA A 119 3.64 -19.51 -4.07
CA ALA A 119 4.57 -18.63 -4.78
C ALA A 119 6.01 -18.86 -4.30
N ASP A 120 6.97 -18.73 -5.21
CA ASP A 120 8.37 -18.82 -4.85
C ASP A 120 8.84 -17.51 -4.21
N TYR A 121 9.74 -17.59 -3.24
CA TYR A 121 10.48 -16.45 -2.72
C TYR A 121 11.89 -16.89 -2.34
N ASN A 122 12.83 -15.97 -2.23
CA ASN A 122 14.20 -16.30 -1.82
C ASN A 122 14.77 -15.36 -0.77
N TYR A 123 13.97 -14.38 -0.36
CA TYR A 123 14.34 -13.41 0.66
C TYR A 123 13.12 -12.96 1.46
N TRP A 124 13.36 -12.18 2.49
CA TRP A 124 12.32 -11.66 3.37
C TRP A 124 12.69 -10.27 3.89
N LEU A 125 11.72 -9.37 3.91
CA LEU A 125 11.86 -7.99 4.37
C LEU A 125 10.87 -7.71 5.51
N PRO A 126 11.34 -7.44 6.73
CA PRO A 126 10.48 -7.03 7.83
C PRO A 126 9.83 -5.67 7.58
N LEU A 127 8.68 -5.45 8.21
CA LEU A 127 7.86 -4.25 8.04
C LEU A 127 7.97 -3.30 9.24
N TYR A 128 7.48 -2.08 9.04
CA TYR A 128 7.11 -1.19 10.13
C TYR A 128 5.62 -1.29 10.40
N ILE A 129 5.24 -1.86 11.55
CA ILE A 129 3.82 -1.91 11.98
C ILE A 129 3.54 -0.82 13.01
N ASN A 130 4.38 -0.73 14.03
CA ASN A 130 4.32 0.29 15.09
C ASN A 130 5.73 0.48 15.70
N PRO A 131 5.96 1.52 16.52
CA PRO A 131 7.28 1.79 17.10
C PRO A 131 7.87 0.63 17.91
N LYS A 132 7.05 -0.07 18.69
CA LYS A 132 7.50 -1.22 19.50
C LYS A 132 7.97 -2.38 18.62
N HIS A 133 7.19 -2.70 17.58
CA HIS A 133 7.52 -3.73 16.59
C HIS A 133 8.81 -3.37 15.84
N PHE A 134 8.97 -2.10 15.44
CA PHE A 134 10.20 -1.64 14.80
C PHE A 134 11.41 -1.74 15.70
N GLN A 135 11.32 -1.31 16.96
CA GLN A 135 12.43 -1.38 17.91
C GLN A 135 12.94 -2.82 18.08
N GLN A 136 12.04 -3.80 18.08
CA GLN A 136 12.39 -5.21 18.17
C GLN A 136 13.03 -5.75 16.88
N GLY A 137 12.56 -5.28 15.73
CA GLY A 137 13.00 -5.72 14.41
C GLY A 137 14.11 -4.87 13.79
N GLN A 138 14.54 -3.77 14.40
CA GLN A 138 15.33 -2.72 13.75
C GLN A 138 16.62 -3.28 13.13
N MET A 139 17.39 -4.05 13.90
CA MET A 139 18.61 -4.67 13.42
C MET A 139 18.34 -5.62 12.25
N ILE A 140 17.26 -6.39 12.32
CA ILE A 140 16.85 -7.30 11.25
C ILE A 140 16.46 -6.52 10.00
N ILE A 141 15.71 -5.43 10.13
CA ILE A 141 15.31 -4.54 9.03
C ILE A 141 16.54 -3.91 8.36
N GLN A 142 17.46 -3.34 9.14
CA GLN A 142 18.68 -2.71 8.63
C GLN A 142 19.55 -3.73 7.89
N ASN A 143 19.74 -4.90 8.48
CA ASN A 143 20.47 -6.00 7.84
C ASN A 143 19.77 -6.43 6.54
N SER A 144 18.45 -6.60 6.57
CA SER A 144 17.67 -6.95 5.37
C SER A 144 17.84 -5.92 4.26
N ILE A 145 17.77 -4.63 4.56
CA ILE A 145 17.96 -3.57 3.57
C ILE A 145 19.38 -3.59 3.01
N SER A 146 20.40 -3.71 3.87
CA SER A 146 21.78 -3.74 3.41
C SER A 146 22.05 -4.93 2.48
N VAL A 147 21.55 -6.10 2.85
CA VAL A 147 21.69 -7.31 2.03
C VAL A 147 21.00 -7.15 0.68
N ILE A 148 19.79 -6.59 0.64
CA ILE A 148 19.07 -6.33 -0.61
C ILE A 148 19.85 -5.32 -1.47
N TYR A 149 20.37 -4.27 -0.87
CA TYR A 149 21.11 -3.20 -1.56
C TYR A 149 22.38 -3.74 -2.22
N ASN A 150 23.17 -4.50 -1.45
CA ASN A 150 24.46 -5.02 -1.89
C ASN A 150 24.34 -6.30 -2.74
N GLY A 151 23.20 -6.98 -2.66
CA GLY A 151 22.94 -8.23 -3.37
C GLY A 151 23.74 -9.43 -2.82
N ASN A 152 24.25 -9.33 -1.60
CA ASN A 152 24.99 -10.38 -0.91
C ASN A 152 24.73 -10.33 0.61
N ALA A 153 24.88 -11.46 1.30
CA ALA A 153 24.78 -11.51 2.77
C ALA A 153 26.13 -11.56 3.48
N GLN A 154 27.20 -11.20 2.78
CA GLN A 154 28.53 -11.31 3.36
C GLN A 154 28.61 -10.38 4.57
N GLY A 155 28.80 -10.95 5.77
CA GLY A 155 28.92 -10.23 7.03
C GLY A 155 30.26 -9.49 7.18
N VAL A 156 30.67 -8.78 6.14
CA VAL A 156 31.85 -7.91 6.12
C VAL A 156 31.37 -6.50 6.42
N GLU A 157 32.06 -5.74 7.29
CA GLU A 157 31.72 -4.35 7.67
C GLU A 157 31.44 -3.43 6.47
N LYS A 158 32.04 -3.74 5.30
CA LYS A 158 31.77 -3.06 4.01
C LYS A 158 30.28 -3.09 3.62
N TYR A 159 29.54 -4.07 4.08
CA TYR A 159 28.12 -4.30 3.78
C TYR A 159 27.24 -3.97 4.99
N ASP A 160 27.72 -3.13 5.91
CA ASP A 160 26.88 -2.59 6.98
C ASP A 160 25.82 -1.64 6.42
N PHE A 161 24.70 -1.55 7.13
CA PHE A 161 23.61 -0.67 6.77
C PHE A 161 24.05 0.80 6.77
N VAL A 162 23.77 1.49 5.67
CA VAL A 162 23.87 2.95 5.57
C VAL A 162 22.49 3.51 5.24
N PRO A 163 22.03 4.60 5.89
CA PRO A 163 20.65 5.09 5.74
C PRO A 163 20.17 5.26 4.29
N HIS A 164 21.01 5.76 3.37
CA HIS A 164 20.62 5.96 1.97
C HIS A 164 20.21 4.65 1.26
N MET A 165 20.69 3.50 1.73
CA MET A 165 20.30 2.19 1.22
C MET A 165 18.79 1.95 1.39
N ALA A 166 18.19 2.45 2.46
CA ALA A 166 16.74 2.33 2.69
C ALA A 166 15.95 3.06 1.62
N LEU A 167 16.40 4.26 1.21
CA LEU A 167 15.77 5.02 0.13
C LEU A 167 15.83 4.23 -1.18
N ASP A 168 17.01 3.73 -1.56
CA ASP A 168 17.20 3.01 -2.83
C ASP A 168 16.40 1.70 -2.88
N VAL A 169 16.44 0.90 -1.80
CA VAL A 169 15.75 -0.39 -1.72
C VAL A 169 14.23 -0.21 -1.69
N LEU A 170 13.72 0.62 -0.77
CA LEU A 170 12.28 0.75 -0.56
C LEU A 170 11.61 1.47 -1.72
N THR A 171 12.22 2.53 -2.29
CA THR A 171 11.63 3.22 -3.45
C THR A 171 11.63 2.34 -4.69
N ASN A 172 12.65 1.50 -4.91
CA ASN A 172 12.66 0.53 -6.00
C ASN A 172 11.55 -0.52 -5.83
N LEU A 173 11.42 -1.10 -4.63
CA LEU A 173 10.35 -2.05 -4.30
C LEU A 173 8.95 -1.44 -4.49
N MET A 174 8.75 -0.21 -4.03
CA MET A 174 7.50 0.51 -4.19
C MET A 174 7.22 0.81 -5.66
N ASN A 175 8.20 1.28 -6.42
CA ASN A 175 8.04 1.57 -7.85
C ASN A 175 7.66 0.29 -8.62
N LYS A 176 8.33 -0.84 -8.34
CA LYS A 176 7.98 -2.13 -8.94
C LYS A 176 6.58 -2.59 -8.57
N SER A 177 6.23 -2.50 -7.29
CA SER A 177 4.88 -2.83 -6.81
C SER A 177 3.81 -1.97 -7.47
N ALA A 178 4.04 -0.66 -7.61
CA ALA A 178 3.13 0.27 -8.27
C ALA A 178 2.95 -0.05 -9.75
N VAL A 179 4.03 -0.30 -10.49
CA VAL A 179 3.96 -0.68 -11.91
C VAL A 179 3.13 -1.95 -12.09
N ARG A 180 3.37 -2.99 -11.28
CA ARG A 180 2.63 -4.25 -11.37
C ARG A 180 1.16 -4.10 -10.98
N LEU A 181 0.87 -3.27 -9.97
CA LEU A 181 -0.49 -2.90 -9.58
C LEU A 181 -1.22 -2.22 -10.75
N PHE A 182 -0.59 -1.24 -11.38
CA PHE A 182 -1.20 -0.49 -12.49
C PHE A 182 -1.33 -1.30 -13.78
N ASN A 183 -0.44 -2.25 -14.03
CA ASN A 183 -0.57 -3.21 -15.13
C ASN A 183 -1.67 -4.26 -14.90
N GLY A 184 -2.24 -4.33 -13.70
CA GLY A 184 -3.21 -5.37 -13.31
C GLY A 184 -2.59 -6.77 -13.16
N GLU A 185 -1.27 -6.86 -13.02
CA GLU A 185 -0.55 -8.11 -12.74
C GLU A 185 -0.73 -8.53 -11.28
N LEU A 186 -0.79 -7.54 -10.40
CA LEU A 186 -1.32 -7.68 -9.06
C LEU A 186 -2.77 -7.24 -9.21
N PHE A 187 -3.69 -8.17 -9.49
CA PHE A 187 -5.13 -7.89 -9.45
C PHE A 187 -5.44 -7.04 -8.22
N GLU A 188 -6.43 -6.12 -8.33
CA GLU A 188 -6.98 -5.12 -7.37
C GLU A 188 -7.23 -5.66 -5.95
N SER A 189 -6.22 -6.31 -5.41
CA SER A 189 -6.22 -6.99 -4.16
C SER A 189 -5.82 -5.92 -3.19
N LYS A 190 -6.75 -5.61 -2.29
CA LYS A 190 -6.51 -4.86 -1.07
C LYS A 190 -5.13 -5.16 -0.45
N ARG A 191 -4.68 -6.42 -0.53
CA ARG A 191 -3.35 -6.89 -0.09
C ARG A 191 -2.16 -6.22 -0.80
N ALA A 192 -2.24 -5.98 -2.11
CA ALA A 192 -1.17 -5.30 -2.86
C ALA A 192 -1.02 -3.84 -2.40
N ILE A 193 -2.13 -3.17 -2.18
CA ILE A 193 -2.15 -1.79 -1.69
C ILE A 193 -1.67 -1.75 -0.23
N GLU A 194 -2.14 -2.67 0.61
CA GLU A 194 -1.65 -2.84 1.99
C GLU A 194 -0.12 -3.05 2.02
N ALA A 195 0.42 -3.90 1.14
CA ALA A 195 1.86 -4.13 1.05
C ALA A 195 2.62 -2.86 0.65
N TYR A 196 2.13 -2.12 -0.34
CA TYR A 196 2.70 -0.82 -0.71
C TYR A 196 2.68 0.15 0.47
N CYS A 197 1.56 0.22 1.20
CA CYS A 197 1.43 1.07 2.39
C CYS A 197 2.44 0.69 3.47
N HIS A 198 2.67 -0.61 3.72
CA HIS A 198 3.67 -1.04 4.70
C HIS A 198 5.09 -0.61 4.30
N LEU A 199 5.45 -0.69 3.01
CA LEU A 199 6.75 -0.20 2.53
C LEU A 199 6.88 1.31 2.68
N LEU A 200 5.83 2.06 2.33
CA LEU A 200 5.84 3.51 2.51
C LEU A 200 5.97 3.89 3.98
N ARG A 201 5.24 3.24 4.89
CA ARG A 201 5.36 3.47 6.34
C ARG A 201 6.78 3.22 6.85
N LEU A 202 7.40 2.14 6.39
CA LEU A 202 8.79 1.83 6.71
C LEU A 202 9.73 2.93 6.20
N LEU A 203 9.58 3.36 4.95
CA LEU A 203 10.38 4.44 4.36
C LEU A 203 10.21 5.76 5.13
N MET A 204 8.97 6.15 5.44
CA MET A 204 8.67 7.35 6.22
C MET A 204 9.34 7.28 7.60
N HIS A 205 9.27 6.13 8.26
CA HIS A 205 9.94 5.96 9.55
C HIS A 205 11.47 6.08 9.44
N PHE A 206 12.07 5.56 8.37
CA PHE A 206 13.51 5.75 8.10
C PHE A 206 13.86 7.23 7.91
N ILE A 207 13.03 8.01 7.21
CA ILE A 207 13.23 9.45 7.04
C ILE A 207 13.15 10.17 8.40
N ASP A 208 12.20 9.78 9.24
CA ASP A 208 12.02 10.39 10.57
C ASP A 208 13.23 10.14 11.50
N ILE A 209 13.83 8.94 11.45
CA ILE A 209 14.95 8.57 12.33
C ILE A 209 16.33 8.89 11.75
N TYR A 210 16.44 9.18 10.45
CA TYR A 210 17.67 9.58 9.75
C TYR A 210 17.45 10.88 8.97
N PRO A 211 17.58 12.05 9.63
CA PRO A 211 17.34 13.35 9.01
C PRO A 211 18.21 13.62 7.76
N GLU A 212 19.37 12.99 7.65
CA GLU A 212 20.21 13.08 6.44
C GLU A 212 19.47 12.58 5.18
N LEU A 213 18.48 11.69 5.32
CA LEU A 213 17.63 11.26 4.20
C LEU A 213 16.68 12.38 3.75
N GLU A 214 16.23 13.22 4.67
CA GLU A 214 15.45 14.40 4.33
C GLU A 214 16.28 15.36 3.48
N ASP A 215 17.58 15.53 3.76
CA ASP A 215 18.48 16.33 2.91
C ASP A 215 18.64 15.75 1.50
N PHE A 216 18.73 14.42 1.36
CA PHE A 216 18.74 13.76 0.04
C PHE A 216 17.44 14.00 -0.74
N ILE A 217 16.29 13.97 -0.07
CA ILE A 217 14.98 14.19 -0.68
C ILE A 217 14.76 15.68 -0.96
N THR A 218 15.17 16.57 -0.06
CA THR A 218 14.92 18.02 -0.10
C THR A 218 15.93 18.82 -0.89
N GLY A 219 17.16 18.31 -1.05
CA GLY A 219 18.14 18.82 -2.01
C GLY A 219 17.61 18.74 -3.44
N SER A 220 16.53 17.98 -3.66
CA SER A 220 15.71 18.01 -4.86
C SER A 220 14.89 19.32 -4.91
N PRO A 221 15.03 20.16 -5.96
CA PRO A 221 14.43 21.51 -6.05
C PRO A 221 12.89 21.58 -6.04
N TYR A 222 12.19 20.46 -5.81
CA TYR A 222 10.75 20.32 -5.95
C TYR A 222 9.95 20.54 -4.65
N ARG A 223 10.54 20.42 -3.45
CA ARG A 223 9.75 20.44 -2.19
C ARG A 223 9.24 21.84 -1.80
N LYS A 224 9.95 22.92 -2.15
CA LYS A 224 9.49 24.30 -1.84
C LYS A 224 8.39 24.82 -2.78
N LYS A 225 8.03 24.07 -3.82
CA LYS A 225 7.17 24.56 -4.90
C LYS A 225 5.70 24.13 -4.79
N TYR A 226 5.40 23.08 -4.03
CA TYR A 226 4.07 22.46 -4.05
C TYR A 226 3.53 22.22 -2.64
N THR A 227 2.32 22.69 -2.39
CA THR A 227 1.49 22.38 -1.23
C THR A 227 0.72 21.07 -1.44
N PHE A 228 0.10 20.51 -0.39
CA PHE A 228 -0.75 19.32 -0.54
C PHE A 228 -1.94 19.56 -1.48
N ASP A 229 -2.52 20.77 -1.45
CA ASP A 229 -3.61 21.13 -2.37
C ASP A 229 -3.15 21.22 -3.83
N ASP A 230 -1.91 21.66 -4.07
CA ASP A 230 -1.30 21.64 -5.40
C ASP A 230 -1.15 20.19 -5.89
N VAL A 231 -0.71 19.29 -5.01
CA VAL A 231 -0.55 17.86 -5.34
C VAL A 231 -1.91 17.20 -5.57
N LYS A 232 -2.91 17.48 -4.73
CA LYS A 232 -4.27 16.94 -4.86
C LYS A 232 -4.90 17.34 -6.20
N THR A 233 -4.88 18.63 -6.52
CA THR A 233 -5.39 19.17 -7.79
C THR A 233 -4.66 18.54 -8.97
N CYS A 234 -3.32 18.52 -8.91
CA CYS A 234 -2.49 17.92 -9.95
C CYS A 234 -2.82 16.43 -10.15
N VAL A 235 -3.00 15.65 -9.09
CA VAL A 235 -3.36 14.22 -9.18
C VAL A 235 -4.72 14.04 -9.84
N TYR A 236 -5.74 14.85 -9.50
CA TYR A 236 -7.05 14.76 -10.16
C TYR A 236 -6.96 15.12 -11.63
N GLU A 237 -6.36 16.27 -11.95
CA GLU A 237 -6.19 16.74 -13.32
C GLU A 237 -5.39 15.73 -14.16
N GLU A 238 -4.32 15.17 -13.59
CA GLU A 238 -3.49 14.17 -14.24
C GLU A 238 -4.24 12.85 -14.47
N CYS A 239 -5.03 12.39 -13.50
CA CYS A 239 -5.90 11.22 -13.65
C CYS A 239 -6.94 11.43 -14.77
N PHE A 240 -7.60 12.58 -14.82
CA PHE A 240 -8.55 12.91 -15.89
C PHE A 240 -7.87 13.05 -17.26
N ALA A 241 -6.74 13.75 -17.32
CA ALA A 241 -5.96 13.92 -18.54
C ALA A 241 -5.46 12.57 -19.08
N ARG A 242 -4.98 11.67 -18.20
CA ARG A 242 -4.62 10.30 -18.58
C ARG A 242 -5.81 9.53 -19.12
N GLN A 243 -6.98 9.59 -18.49
CA GLN A 243 -8.17 8.93 -19.02
C GLN A 243 -8.45 9.37 -20.47
N ILE A 244 -8.45 10.69 -20.73
CA ILE A 244 -8.65 11.23 -22.07
C ILE A 244 -7.55 10.74 -23.04
N TYR A 245 -6.29 10.85 -22.63
CA TYR A 245 -5.14 10.42 -23.42
C TYR A 245 -5.22 8.94 -23.81
N TRP A 246 -5.51 8.06 -22.85
CA TRP A 246 -5.56 6.62 -23.12
C TRP A 246 -6.70 6.23 -24.07
N ILE A 247 -7.86 6.88 -23.95
CA ILE A 247 -8.97 6.66 -24.89
C ILE A 247 -8.60 7.12 -26.30
N GLN A 248 -7.92 8.25 -26.44
CA GLN A 248 -7.52 8.80 -27.75
C GLN A 248 -6.36 8.01 -28.37
N ARG A 249 -5.45 7.49 -27.55
CA ARG A 249 -4.27 6.74 -28.00
C ARG A 249 -4.65 5.37 -28.54
N ASP A 250 -5.64 4.72 -27.95
CA ASP A 250 -6.16 3.46 -28.46
C ASP A 250 -7.01 3.77 -29.70
N THR A 251 -6.38 3.68 -30.88
CA THR A 251 -6.77 4.24 -32.19
C THR A 251 -8.21 3.98 -32.69
N ALA A 252 -9.03 3.24 -31.96
CA ALA A 252 -10.44 2.97 -32.25
C ALA A 252 -11.34 4.22 -32.14
N ILE A 253 -11.00 5.19 -31.29
CA ILE A 253 -11.88 6.34 -31.00
C ILE A 253 -11.17 7.65 -31.29
N ARG A 254 -11.17 8.03 -32.57
CA ARG A 254 -10.59 9.31 -33.02
C ARG A 254 -11.45 10.51 -32.65
N ASN A 255 -12.74 10.30 -32.38
CA ASN A 255 -13.68 11.35 -32.01
C ASN A 255 -14.50 10.94 -30.78
N LEU A 256 -14.21 11.58 -29.65
CA LEU A 256 -14.93 11.36 -28.39
C LEU A 256 -16.39 11.82 -28.45
N LEU A 257 -16.78 12.59 -29.47
CA LEU A 257 -18.15 13.07 -29.66
C LEU A 257 -19.05 12.07 -30.41
N ASP A 258 -18.48 11.00 -30.98
CA ASP A 258 -19.21 9.99 -31.78
C ASP A 258 -19.03 8.58 -31.20
N ILE A 259 -19.01 8.48 -29.86
CA ILE A 259 -18.89 7.21 -29.15
C ILE A 259 -20.20 6.43 -29.29
N LYS A 260 -20.11 5.19 -29.76
CA LYS A 260 -21.24 4.27 -29.81
C LYS A 260 -21.20 3.29 -28.64
N VAL A 261 -22.33 2.61 -28.40
CA VAL A 261 -22.44 1.64 -27.29
C VAL A 261 -21.46 0.49 -27.48
N GLU A 262 -21.18 0.10 -28.72
CA GLU A 262 -20.24 -0.98 -29.05
C GLU A 262 -18.78 -0.62 -28.73
N ASP A 263 -18.45 0.67 -28.61
CA ASP A 263 -17.11 1.15 -28.29
C ASP A 263 -16.83 1.14 -26.77
N LEU A 264 -17.87 1.05 -25.94
CA LEU A 264 -17.75 1.12 -24.47
C LEU A 264 -16.78 0.09 -23.88
N PRO A 265 -16.74 -1.19 -24.31
CA PRO A 265 -15.76 -2.15 -23.80
C PRO A 265 -14.31 -1.70 -24.04
N ALA A 266 -13.99 -1.17 -25.22
CA ALA A 266 -12.65 -0.68 -25.55
C ALA A 266 -12.31 0.59 -24.74
N ILE A 267 -13.28 1.48 -24.52
CA ILE A 267 -13.13 2.65 -23.64
C ILE A 267 -12.83 2.22 -22.21
N PHE A 268 -13.56 1.24 -21.67
CA PHE A 268 -13.33 0.78 -20.31
C PHE A 268 -11.97 0.10 -20.17
N GLN A 269 -11.54 -0.69 -21.15
CA GLN A 269 -10.20 -1.28 -21.15
C GLN A 269 -9.08 -0.25 -21.24
N SER A 270 -9.21 0.76 -22.12
CA SER A 270 -8.19 1.82 -22.24
C SER A 270 -8.08 2.67 -20.96
N ARG A 271 -9.16 2.83 -20.20
CA ARG A 271 -9.15 3.54 -18.91
C ARG A 271 -8.65 2.71 -17.71
N LYS A 272 -8.43 1.41 -17.88
CA LYS A 272 -8.11 0.48 -16.77
C LYS A 272 -6.94 0.95 -15.91
N VAL A 273 -5.83 1.37 -16.54
CA VAL A 273 -4.65 1.91 -15.83
C VAL A 273 -4.99 3.15 -14.99
N SER A 274 -5.83 4.04 -15.52
CA SER A 274 -6.23 5.27 -14.82
C SER A 274 -7.16 4.97 -13.64
N TYR A 275 -8.05 3.99 -13.78
CA TYR A 275 -8.86 3.51 -12.66
C TYR A 275 -8.01 2.88 -11.56
N HIS A 276 -7.03 2.04 -11.91
CA HIS A 276 -6.11 1.47 -10.93
C HIS A 276 -5.34 2.56 -10.15
N ILE A 277 -4.88 3.62 -10.83
CA ILE A 277 -4.23 4.77 -10.18
C ILE A 277 -5.20 5.47 -9.22
N TRP A 278 -6.44 5.69 -9.64
CA TRP A 278 -7.43 6.34 -8.80
C TRP A 278 -7.79 5.51 -7.56
N VAL A 279 -8.06 4.21 -7.71
CA VAL A 279 -8.33 3.29 -6.59
C VAL A 279 -7.14 3.25 -5.63
N PHE A 280 -5.92 3.15 -6.16
CA PHE A 280 -4.70 3.22 -5.38
C PHE A 280 -4.63 4.51 -4.55
N ASN A 281 -4.85 5.68 -5.17
CA ASN A 281 -4.84 6.96 -4.47
C ASN A 281 -5.92 7.05 -3.37
N GLN A 282 -7.13 6.50 -3.61
CA GLN A 282 -8.20 6.46 -2.61
C GLN A 282 -7.81 5.60 -1.41
N GLU A 283 -7.35 4.38 -1.64
CA GLU A 283 -6.93 3.45 -0.57
C GLU A 283 -5.71 3.97 0.20
N MET A 284 -4.74 4.59 -0.50
CA MET A 284 -3.63 5.28 0.13
C MET A 284 -4.13 6.41 1.03
N THR A 285 -5.06 7.24 0.54
CA THR A 285 -5.62 8.33 1.34
C THR A 285 -6.28 7.80 2.59
N GLN A 286 -7.10 6.74 2.50
CA GLN A 286 -7.75 6.11 3.65
C GLN A 286 -6.74 5.50 4.65
N THR A 287 -5.65 4.91 4.15
CA THR A 287 -4.63 4.25 4.97
C THR A 287 -3.68 5.24 5.65
N PHE A 288 -3.47 6.40 5.04
CA PHE A 288 -2.55 7.45 5.46
C PHE A 288 -3.27 8.75 5.79
N ILE A 289 -4.52 8.72 6.28
CA ILE A 289 -5.16 9.93 6.79
C ILE A 289 -4.30 10.48 7.93
N PHE A 290 -3.41 11.41 7.60
CA PHE A 290 -2.63 12.18 8.55
C PHE A 290 -3.61 13.06 9.33
N PRO A 291 -3.27 13.48 10.56
CA PRO A 291 -4.12 14.33 11.39
C PRO A 291 -4.60 15.66 10.74
N GLY A 292 -4.13 16.04 9.54
CA GLY A 292 -4.62 17.19 8.77
C GLY A 292 -5.37 16.87 7.47
N ALA A 293 -5.60 15.60 7.14
CA ALA A 293 -6.35 15.19 5.93
C ALA A 293 -7.84 14.88 6.21
N LYS A 294 -8.31 15.09 7.45
CA LYS A 294 -9.70 14.88 7.87
C LYS A 294 -10.60 16.12 7.71
N GLU A 295 -10.10 17.20 7.13
CA GLU A 295 -10.87 18.42 6.83
C GLU A 295 -11.39 18.43 5.39
#